data_AF-G8LWM5-F1
#
_entry.id   AF-G8LWM5-F1
#
_cell.length_a   1.000
_cell.length_b   1.000
_cell.length_c   1.000
_cell.angle_alpha   90.00
_cell.angle_beta   90.00
_cell.angle_gamma   90.00
#
_symmetry.space_group_name_H-M   'P 1'
#
loop_
_entity.id
_entity.type
_entity.pdbx_description
1 polymer ?
#
loop_
_entity_poly.entity_id
_entity_poly.type
_entity_poly.pdbx_seq_one_letter_code
_entity_poly.pdbx_strand_id
1 'polypeptide(L)'
;MKKILISVLVLILFALSIGIVNSEPVKRGDINSDGDINSIDFALYKLYLLGGYQINDITVADLNGDGSANSIDYGYLKLYLLGRISTFPADEISTPTPTIPQTENALLIPHKSWTCGMPEGIPKPEIGKLVFEVDMKLDMVYNLGETPYGKRQVLVVKSGTVEGERIKGTVMSGGLDFQLDISNGVTEVEQILVIKTDDGRYMYIRSAGTGLNQNDLRMVPDIEVPKNGTYGWINNGKYVGRRIVDTVAKTMKIRVYDISGIDVKNYSDNSVTVTKPENIPYQPWDYRKANGERKGNVFITEFVQLGESQSIGENKNGNRNIIPITGGYVTGSINAKILAAGADYQNLSNPMTIDARYLWQTDDGEIIIVRNGGQFGSLVPTFEVRKDSKYSFLNTNLYLSSDPSMGAGGVTITFYESRK
;
A
#
# COMPACT_ATOMS: atom_id res chain seq x y z
N MET A 1 -19.68 41.54 -73.38
CA MET A 1 -18.73 42.31 -72.54
C MET A 1 -18.79 41.78 -71.10
N LYS A 2 -17.64 41.37 -70.55
CA LYS A 2 -17.17 41.31 -69.13
C LYS A 2 -18.22 41.14 -67.98
N LYS A 3 -18.21 40.02 -67.21
CA LYS A 3 -17.45 39.75 -65.93
C LYS A 3 -18.05 40.50 -64.71
N ILE A 4 -18.53 39.87 -63.61
CA ILE A 4 -17.82 39.36 -62.37
C ILE A 4 -18.90 38.85 -61.36
N LEU A 5 -18.87 37.59 -60.85
CA LEU A 5 -18.29 37.09 -59.55
C LEU A 5 -19.16 37.46 -58.31
N ILE A 6 -19.61 36.62 -57.35
CA ILE A 6 -19.00 35.52 -56.55
C ILE A 6 -20.12 34.64 -55.90
N SER A 7 -19.88 33.33 -55.80
CA SER A 7 -20.59 32.33 -54.96
C SER A 7 -19.91 32.14 -53.60
N VAL A 8 -20.66 31.56 -52.64
CA VAL A 8 -20.26 30.80 -51.43
C VAL A 8 -20.10 31.57 -50.11
N LEU A 9 -20.99 31.34 -49.11
CA LEU A 9 -20.68 30.75 -47.78
C LEU A 9 -21.94 30.64 -46.87
N VAL A 10 -22.16 29.43 -46.28
CA VAL A 10 -22.90 29.08 -45.02
C VAL A 10 -24.44 29.26 -45.01
N LEU A 11 -25.34 28.26 -45.09
CA LEU A 11 -25.51 26.94 -44.43
C LEU A 11 -25.91 26.98 -42.93
N ILE A 12 -27.19 26.67 -42.66
CA ILE A 12 -27.80 26.17 -41.40
C ILE A 12 -28.09 27.19 -40.28
N LEU A 13 -29.38 27.34 -39.94
CA LEU A 13 -30.04 27.60 -38.63
C LEU A 13 -31.50 27.96 -39.00
N PHE A 14 -32.60 27.36 -38.57
CA PHE A 14 -32.96 26.65 -37.36
C PHE A 14 -34.21 25.81 -37.70
N ALA A 15 -34.20 24.51 -37.38
CA ALA A 15 -35.36 23.65 -37.54
C ALA A 15 -35.62 22.95 -36.19
N LEU A 16 -36.91 22.90 -35.81
CA LEU A 16 -37.53 22.07 -34.78
C LEU A 16 -37.22 22.35 -33.30
N SER A 17 -38.17 23.00 -32.63
CA SER A 17 -38.45 22.80 -31.20
C SER A 17 -39.42 21.61 -31.05
N ILE A 18 -38.88 20.39 -31.00
CA ILE A 18 -39.56 19.25 -30.40
C ILE A 18 -39.21 19.29 -28.91
N GLY A 19 -40.23 19.38 -28.05
CA GLY A 19 -40.05 19.20 -26.62
C GLY A 19 -39.53 17.79 -26.34
N ILE A 20 -38.32 17.70 -25.81
CA ILE A 20 -37.76 16.46 -25.30
C ILE A 20 -38.50 16.15 -24.00
N VAL A 21 -39.33 15.11 -24.03
CA VAL A 21 -39.81 14.45 -22.80
C VAL A 21 -38.58 13.76 -22.22
N ASN A 22 -37.97 14.35 -21.19
CA ASN A 22 -36.97 13.64 -20.40
C ASN A 22 -37.71 12.55 -19.62
N SER A 23 -37.48 11.28 -19.97
CA SER A 23 -37.87 10.18 -19.09
C SER A 23 -36.99 10.25 -17.84
N GLU A 24 -37.61 10.42 -16.68
CA GLU A 24 -36.94 10.23 -15.39
C GLU A 24 -36.22 8.86 -15.40
N PRO A 25 -35.00 8.77 -14.87
CA PRO A 25 -34.31 7.48 -14.79
C PRO A 25 -35.15 6.50 -13.97
N VAL A 26 -35.35 5.30 -14.50
CA VAL A 26 -36.10 4.23 -13.83
C VAL A 26 -35.49 3.97 -12.45
N LYS A 27 -36.30 4.09 -11.40
CA LYS A 27 -35.89 3.83 -10.02
C LYS A 27 -36.13 2.36 -9.69
N ARG A 28 -35.08 1.54 -9.71
CA ARG A 28 -35.19 0.13 -9.34
C ARG A 28 -35.64 -0.04 -7.90
N GLY A 29 -36.47 -1.04 -7.64
CA GLY A 29 -37.05 -1.34 -6.33
C GLY A 29 -38.37 -0.63 -6.02
N ASP A 30 -38.78 0.34 -6.85
CA ASP A 30 -40.07 1.04 -6.78
C ASP A 30 -41.11 0.34 -7.68
N ILE A 31 -41.81 -0.64 -7.11
CA ILE A 31 -42.66 -1.61 -7.82
C ILE A 31 -44.03 -1.02 -8.15
N ASN A 32 -44.49 -0.02 -7.39
CA ASN A 32 -45.73 0.71 -7.66
C ASN A 32 -45.50 2.07 -8.35
N SER A 33 -44.25 2.45 -8.60
CA SER A 33 -43.86 3.72 -9.23
C SER A 33 -44.35 4.94 -8.46
N ASP A 34 -44.37 4.87 -7.13
CA ASP A 34 -44.78 5.97 -6.25
C ASP A 34 -43.63 6.94 -5.89
N GLY A 35 -42.41 6.59 -6.31
CA GLY A 35 -41.20 7.38 -6.09
C GLY A 35 -40.42 6.96 -4.85
N ASP A 36 -40.92 6.05 -4.00
CA ASP A 36 -40.26 5.54 -2.81
C ASP A 36 -39.94 4.05 -2.94
N ILE A 37 -38.93 3.57 -2.19
CA ILE A 37 -38.61 2.13 -2.09
C ILE A 37 -38.88 1.72 -0.66
N ASN A 38 -40.03 1.08 -0.42
CA ASN A 38 -40.51 0.83 0.93
C ASN A 38 -41.24 -0.53 1.07
N SER A 39 -41.93 -0.72 2.19
CA SER A 39 -42.63 -1.97 2.52
C SER A 39 -43.80 -2.30 1.57
N ILE A 40 -44.35 -1.31 0.87
CA ILE A 40 -45.43 -1.50 -0.11
C ILE A 40 -44.87 -2.23 -1.33
N ASP A 41 -43.71 -1.82 -1.84
CA ASP A 41 -43.00 -2.48 -2.94
C ASP A 41 -42.69 -3.92 -2.61
N PHE A 42 -42.21 -4.16 -1.39
CA PHE A 42 -41.92 -5.50 -0.91
C PHE A 42 -43.17 -6.39 -0.86
N ALA A 43 -44.31 -5.84 -0.42
CA ALA A 43 -45.58 -6.57 -0.40
C ALA A 43 -46.07 -6.88 -1.82
N LEU A 44 -45.98 -5.92 -2.75
CA LEU A 44 -46.39 -6.10 -4.14
C LEU A 44 -45.51 -7.10 -4.88
N TYR A 45 -44.20 -7.06 -4.65
CA TYR A 45 -43.26 -8.04 -5.19
C TYR A 45 -43.59 -9.44 -4.68
N LYS A 46 -43.88 -9.60 -3.38
CA LYS A 46 -44.33 -10.88 -2.84
C LYS A 46 -45.63 -11.36 -3.51
N LEU A 47 -46.58 -10.45 -3.73
CA LEU A 47 -47.84 -10.77 -4.39
C LEU A 47 -47.65 -11.18 -5.85
N TYR A 48 -46.68 -10.57 -6.54
CA TYR A 48 -46.24 -10.95 -7.88
C TYR A 48 -45.68 -12.37 -7.91
N LEU A 49 -44.78 -12.74 -7.00
CA LEU A 49 -44.25 -14.10 -6.90
C LEU A 49 -45.32 -15.16 -6.58
N LEU A 50 -46.43 -14.74 -5.98
CA LEU A 50 -47.60 -15.57 -5.69
C LEU A 50 -48.64 -15.56 -6.82
N GLY A 51 -48.40 -14.83 -7.92
CA GLY A 51 -49.30 -14.72 -9.07
C GLY A 51 -50.50 -13.78 -8.87
N GLY A 52 -50.53 -13.01 -7.79
CA GLY A 52 -51.62 -12.09 -7.45
C GLY A 52 -51.39 -10.63 -7.87
N TYR A 53 -50.25 -10.32 -8.49
CA TYR A 53 -49.91 -8.98 -8.99
C TYR A 53 -49.14 -9.11 -10.32
N GLN A 54 -49.33 -8.14 -11.21
CA GLN A 54 -48.57 -8.06 -12.47
C GLN A 54 -47.64 -6.85 -12.41
N ILE A 55 -46.35 -7.11 -12.59
CA ILE A 55 -45.33 -6.09 -12.74
C ILE A 55 -45.23 -5.78 -14.24
N ASN A 56 -45.63 -4.56 -14.63
CA ASN A 56 -45.64 -4.14 -16.04
C ASN A 56 -44.26 -3.71 -16.55
N ASP A 57 -43.45 -3.15 -15.65
CA ASP A 57 -42.08 -2.77 -15.93
C ASP A 57 -41.13 -3.71 -15.19
N ILE A 58 -40.57 -4.68 -15.91
CA ILE A 58 -39.63 -5.64 -15.31
C ILE A 58 -38.37 -4.93 -14.82
N THR A 59 -38.02 -3.77 -15.36
CA THR A 59 -36.77 -3.07 -14.99
C THR A 59 -36.79 -2.54 -13.56
N VAL A 60 -37.96 -2.19 -13.00
CA VAL A 60 -38.08 -1.84 -11.57
C VAL A 60 -37.98 -3.05 -10.64
N ALA A 61 -38.19 -4.26 -11.18
CA ALA A 61 -38.24 -5.50 -10.42
C ALA A 61 -37.03 -6.42 -10.61
N ASP A 62 -36.28 -6.28 -11.69
CA ASP A 62 -34.99 -6.92 -11.93
C ASP A 62 -33.90 -6.14 -11.16
N LEU A 63 -33.59 -6.61 -9.95
CA LEU A 63 -32.69 -5.94 -9.01
C LEU A 63 -31.28 -6.52 -9.07
N ASN A 64 -31.08 -7.68 -9.70
CA ASN A 64 -29.77 -8.29 -9.91
C ASN A 64 -29.22 -8.13 -11.35
N GLY A 65 -30.04 -7.67 -12.29
CA GLY A 65 -29.68 -7.40 -13.68
C GLY A 65 -29.71 -8.64 -14.57
N ASP A 66 -30.38 -9.73 -14.15
CA ASP A 66 -30.44 -10.99 -14.88
C ASP A 66 -31.56 -11.03 -15.94
N GLY A 67 -32.33 -9.94 -16.06
CA GLY A 67 -33.42 -9.79 -17.01
C GLY A 67 -34.73 -10.48 -16.58
N SER A 68 -34.78 -11.03 -15.37
CA SER A 68 -35.96 -11.68 -14.80
C SER A 68 -36.37 -11.00 -13.49
N ALA A 69 -37.67 -11.00 -13.20
CA ALA A 69 -38.19 -10.63 -11.89
C ALA A 69 -38.52 -11.92 -11.12
N ASN A 70 -37.73 -12.29 -10.11
CA ASN A 70 -37.92 -13.55 -9.39
C ASN A 70 -37.60 -13.46 -7.89
N SER A 71 -37.53 -14.61 -7.21
CA SER A 71 -37.29 -14.67 -5.76
C SER A 71 -35.93 -14.13 -5.32
N ILE A 72 -34.97 -14.05 -6.23
CA ILE A 72 -33.63 -13.50 -5.99
C ILE A 72 -33.74 -11.98 -5.81
N ASP A 73 -34.43 -11.29 -6.71
CA ASP A 73 -34.67 -9.86 -6.65
C ASP A 73 -35.46 -9.47 -5.41
N TYR A 74 -36.51 -10.22 -5.10
CA TYR A 74 -37.25 -10.06 -3.84
C TYR A 74 -36.34 -10.14 -2.61
N GLY A 75 -35.30 -11.00 -2.67
CA GLY A 75 -34.24 -11.06 -1.65
C GLY A 75 -33.42 -9.77 -1.57
N TYR A 76 -33.03 -9.19 -2.70
CA TYR A 76 -32.32 -7.90 -2.74
C TYR A 76 -33.17 -6.74 -2.22
N LEU A 77 -34.46 -6.69 -2.58
CA LEU A 77 -35.39 -5.69 -2.04
C LEU A 77 -35.46 -5.76 -0.52
N LYS A 78 -35.46 -6.97 0.05
CA LYS A 78 -35.39 -7.17 1.51
C LYS A 78 -34.07 -6.64 2.10
N LEU A 79 -32.94 -6.93 1.47
CA LEU A 79 -31.64 -6.46 1.94
C LEU A 79 -31.55 -4.94 1.94
N TYR A 80 -32.12 -4.30 0.92
CA TYR A 80 -32.20 -2.85 0.78
C TYR A 80 -33.04 -2.22 1.90
N LEU A 81 -34.25 -2.74 2.13
CA LEU A 81 -35.13 -2.26 3.23
C LEU A 81 -34.56 -2.49 4.62
N LEU A 82 -33.64 -3.46 4.77
CA LEU A 82 -32.90 -3.73 6.02
C LEU A 82 -31.61 -2.91 6.15
N GLY A 83 -31.27 -2.07 5.16
CA GLY A 83 -30.05 -1.25 5.15
C GLY A 83 -28.75 -2.05 5.01
N ARG A 84 -28.81 -3.28 4.49
CA ARG A 84 -27.62 -4.13 4.25
C ARG A 84 -26.94 -3.83 2.92
N ILE A 85 -27.66 -3.24 1.99
CA ILE A 85 -27.16 -2.70 0.73
C ILE A 85 -27.76 -1.30 0.54
N SER A 86 -27.00 -0.39 -0.07
CA SER A 86 -27.45 0.97 -0.39
C SER A 86 -27.82 1.16 -1.86
N THR A 87 -27.48 0.19 -2.71
CA THR A 87 -27.74 0.15 -4.16
C THR A 87 -28.05 -1.30 -4.57
N PHE A 88 -28.82 -1.49 -5.64
CA PHE A 88 -29.08 -2.81 -6.19
C PHE A 88 -27.95 -3.26 -7.11
N PRO A 89 -27.62 -4.56 -7.19
CA PRO A 89 -26.61 -5.06 -8.13
C PRO A 89 -26.89 -4.66 -9.60
N ALA A 90 -28.16 -4.53 -10.00
CA ALA A 90 -28.56 -4.07 -11.33
C ALA A 90 -28.30 -2.57 -11.61
N ASP A 91 -28.06 -1.77 -10.56
CA ASP A 91 -27.70 -0.34 -10.66
C ASP A 91 -26.19 -0.12 -10.69
N GLU A 92 -25.40 -1.19 -10.57
CA GLU A 92 -24.00 -1.14 -10.95
C GLU A 92 -23.94 -0.98 -12.47
N ILE A 93 -23.88 0.28 -12.92
CA ILE A 93 -23.71 0.65 -14.33
C ILE A 93 -22.59 -0.22 -14.89
N SER A 94 -22.91 -0.92 -15.99
CA SER A 94 -21.93 -1.51 -16.88
C SER A 94 -20.99 -0.43 -17.40
N THR A 95 -19.98 -0.05 -16.61
CA THR A 95 -18.63 0.10 -17.18
C THR A 95 -18.40 -1.14 -18.02
N PRO A 96 -17.82 -1.03 -19.22
CA PRO A 96 -17.64 -2.17 -20.12
C PRO A 96 -17.19 -3.36 -19.30
N THR A 97 -17.85 -4.51 -19.47
CA THR A 97 -17.49 -5.79 -18.84
C THR A 97 -16.00 -5.76 -18.58
N PRO A 98 -15.51 -5.84 -17.33
CA PRO A 98 -14.11 -6.18 -17.19
C PRO A 98 -14.04 -7.54 -17.89
N THR A 99 -13.50 -7.54 -19.11
CA THR A 99 -12.55 -8.55 -19.51
C THR A 99 -11.88 -8.93 -18.21
N ILE A 100 -12.06 -10.17 -17.70
CA ILE A 100 -11.21 -10.68 -16.60
C ILE A 100 -9.86 -10.14 -16.96
N PRO A 101 -9.30 -9.15 -16.25
CA PRO A 101 -8.25 -8.39 -16.87
C PRO A 101 -7.19 -9.45 -17.10
N GLN A 102 -6.73 -9.61 -18.35
CA GLN A 102 -5.75 -10.63 -18.69
C GLN A 102 -4.55 -10.55 -17.71
N THR A 103 -4.42 -9.40 -17.03
CA THR A 103 -3.59 -9.06 -15.88
C THR A 103 -3.75 -9.89 -14.58
N GLU A 104 -4.92 -10.46 -14.22
CA GLU A 104 -5.07 -11.13 -12.90
C GLU A 104 -4.14 -12.35 -12.78
N ASN A 105 -4.02 -13.11 -13.87
CA ASN A 105 -3.08 -14.22 -13.97
C ASN A 105 -1.77 -13.84 -14.69
N ALA A 106 -1.62 -12.59 -15.13
CA ALA A 106 -0.40 -12.15 -15.80
C ALA A 106 0.75 -12.04 -14.80
N LEU A 107 1.98 -12.18 -15.27
CA LEU A 107 3.14 -11.71 -14.52
C LEU A 107 3.13 -10.20 -14.43
N LEU A 108 3.30 -9.67 -13.22
CA LEU A 108 3.51 -8.24 -13.04
C LEU A 108 5.01 -7.95 -13.11
N ILE A 109 5.48 -7.40 -14.22
CA ILE A 109 6.88 -7.02 -14.40
C ILE A 109 7.10 -5.68 -13.70
N PRO A 110 7.84 -5.65 -12.59
CA PRO A 110 8.05 -4.43 -11.83
C PRO A 110 8.91 -3.42 -12.62
N HIS A 111 8.75 -2.14 -12.32
CA HIS A 111 9.62 -1.12 -12.89
C HIS A 111 11.08 -1.36 -12.46
N LYS A 112 12.06 -1.10 -13.34
CA LYS A 112 13.49 -1.37 -13.07
C LYS A 112 14.06 -0.66 -11.83
N SER A 113 13.44 0.44 -11.40
CA SER A 113 13.84 1.15 -10.17
C SER A 113 13.26 0.56 -8.89
N TRP A 114 12.37 -0.43 -9.00
CA TRP A 114 11.69 -1.08 -7.90
C TRP A 114 11.41 -2.55 -8.25
N THR A 115 12.47 -3.30 -8.58
CA THR A 115 12.38 -4.67 -9.13
C THR A 115 11.73 -5.69 -8.20
N CYS A 116 11.48 -5.31 -6.94
CA CYS A 116 10.94 -6.17 -5.90
C CYS A 116 11.68 -7.51 -5.74
N GLY A 117 12.96 -7.60 -6.12
CA GLY A 117 13.70 -8.87 -6.12
C GLY A 117 13.22 -9.91 -7.15
N MET A 118 12.24 -9.57 -8.00
CA MET A 118 11.72 -10.42 -9.09
C MET A 118 11.59 -9.61 -10.39
N PRO A 119 12.72 -9.18 -10.98
CA PRO A 119 12.71 -8.31 -12.17
C PRO A 119 12.07 -8.96 -13.41
N GLU A 120 12.04 -10.29 -13.48
CA GLU A 120 11.43 -11.04 -14.59
C GLU A 120 9.90 -11.15 -14.46
N GLY A 121 9.33 -10.75 -13.32
CA GLY A 121 7.89 -10.74 -13.09
C GLY A 121 7.47 -11.36 -11.77
N ILE A 122 6.49 -10.74 -11.12
CA ILE A 122 5.85 -11.22 -9.89
C ILE A 122 4.57 -11.95 -10.30
N PRO A 123 4.47 -13.29 -10.14
CA PRO A 123 3.25 -14.01 -10.47
C PRO A 123 2.11 -13.67 -9.51
N LYS A 124 0.89 -14.07 -9.87
CA LYS A 124 -0.25 -14.06 -8.95
C LYS A 124 0.09 -14.92 -7.72
N PRO A 125 0.03 -14.39 -6.48
CA PRO A 125 0.49 -15.13 -5.32
C PRO A 125 -0.14 -16.52 -5.11
N GLU A 126 -1.44 -16.67 -5.38
CA GLU A 126 -2.23 -17.88 -5.14
C GLU A 126 -1.85 -19.09 -5.99
N ILE A 127 -1.01 -18.93 -7.02
CA ILE A 127 -0.49 -20.10 -7.75
C ILE A 127 0.53 -20.89 -6.90
N GLY A 128 1.09 -20.24 -5.87
CA GLY A 128 1.99 -20.86 -4.90
C GLY A 128 1.25 -21.56 -3.76
N LYS A 129 2.02 -22.24 -2.90
CA LYS A 129 1.48 -22.85 -1.68
C LYS A 129 1.42 -21.80 -0.56
N LEU A 130 0.26 -21.59 0.06
CA LEU A 130 0.14 -20.70 1.23
C LEU A 130 1.11 -21.16 2.34
N VAL A 131 1.90 -20.22 2.84
CA VAL A 131 2.88 -20.44 3.91
C VAL A 131 2.29 -20.00 5.24
N PHE A 132 1.83 -18.75 5.30
CA PHE A 132 1.17 -18.15 6.46
C PHE A 132 0.32 -16.94 6.08
N GLU A 133 -0.64 -16.64 6.95
CA GLU A 133 -1.34 -15.37 7.02
C GLU A 133 -0.85 -14.56 8.22
N VAL A 134 -0.94 -13.22 8.10
CA VAL A 134 -0.69 -12.29 9.19
C VAL A 134 -1.88 -11.36 9.32
N ASP A 135 -2.56 -11.38 10.46
CA ASP A 135 -3.65 -10.46 10.79
C ASP A 135 -3.14 -9.39 11.77
N MET A 136 -3.13 -8.14 11.34
CA MET A 136 -2.51 -7.03 12.08
C MET A 136 -3.50 -5.92 12.42
N LYS A 137 -3.19 -5.27 13.55
CA LYS A 137 -3.75 -3.98 13.95
C LYS A 137 -2.75 -2.88 13.68
N LEU A 138 -3.22 -1.81 13.07
CA LEU A 138 -2.43 -0.60 12.84
C LEU A 138 -2.58 0.33 14.04
N ASP A 139 -1.47 0.90 14.48
CA ASP A 139 -1.48 1.95 15.51
C ASP A 139 -1.95 3.26 14.88
N MET A 140 -1.23 3.68 13.85
CA MET A 140 -1.44 4.93 13.15
C MET A 140 -1.24 4.81 11.64
N VAL A 141 -1.90 5.71 10.93
CA VAL A 141 -1.81 5.88 9.48
C VAL A 141 -1.47 7.34 9.24
N TYR A 142 -0.24 7.61 8.84
CA TYR A 142 0.25 8.96 8.57
C TYR A 142 0.17 9.25 7.08
N ASN A 143 -0.65 10.23 6.71
CA ASN A 143 -0.73 10.72 5.33
C ASN A 143 0.25 11.89 5.19
N LEU A 144 1.39 11.65 4.54
CA LEU A 144 2.36 12.72 4.29
C LEU A 144 1.89 13.60 3.12
N GLY A 145 1.15 13.04 2.16
CA GLY A 145 0.76 13.77 0.96
C GLY A 145 1.85 13.69 -0.11
N GLU A 146 1.96 14.71 -0.95
CA GLU A 146 2.82 14.68 -2.13
C GLU A 146 4.30 14.90 -1.77
N THR A 147 5.13 13.88 -1.94
CA THR A 147 6.60 13.91 -1.71
C THR A 147 7.34 13.99 -3.05
N PRO A 148 8.69 14.11 -3.08
CA PRO A 148 9.47 14.00 -4.33
C PRO A 148 9.08 12.81 -5.22
N TYR A 149 8.71 11.68 -4.61
CA TYR A 149 8.49 10.41 -5.30
C TYR A 149 7.03 10.13 -5.69
N GLY A 150 6.08 10.87 -5.11
CA GLY A 150 4.64 10.62 -5.24
C GLY A 150 3.90 10.80 -3.91
N LYS A 151 2.64 10.39 -3.85
CA LYS A 151 1.82 10.52 -2.65
C LYS A 151 2.20 9.43 -1.64
N ARG A 152 2.75 9.85 -0.50
CA ARG A 152 3.26 8.95 0.55
C ARG A 152 2.27 8.80 1.68
N GLN A 153 2.11 7.55 2.11
CA GLN A 153 1.45 7.16 3.35
C GLN A 153 2.38 6.22 4.13
N VAL A 154 2.38 6.34 5.46
CA VAL A 154 3.10 5.42 6.34
C VAL A 154 2.14 4.81 7.34
N LEU A 155 2.04 3.48 7.35
CA LEU A 155 1.21 2.74 8.27
C LEU A 155 2.13 2.13 9.33
N VAL A 156 1.82 2.38 10.60
CA VAL A 156 2.56 1.85 11.74
C VAL A 156 1.81 0.66 12.31
N VAL A 157 2.46 -0.49 12.38
CA VAL A 157 1.89 -1.73 12.89
C VAL A 157 2.00 -1.76 14.42
N LYS A 158 0.88 -2.02 15.08
CA LYS A 158 0.79 -2.11 16.55
C LYS A 158 1.06 -3.53 17.05
N SER A 159 0.42 -4.50 16.43
CA SER A 159 0.41 -5.90 16.85
C SER A 159 -0.23 -6.77 15.77
N GLY A 160 -0.09 -8.08 15.89
CA GLY A 160 -0.79 -9.02 15.01
C GLY A 160 -0.52 -10.47 15.35
N THR A 161 -1.23 -11.37 14.70
CA THR A 161 -1.09 -12.82 14.82
C THR A 161 -0.63 -13.41 13.49
N VAL A 162 0.26 -14.39 13.56
CA VAL A 162 0.77 -15.14 12.42
C VAL A 162 0.28 -16.57 12.52
N GLU A 163 -0.38 -17.05 11.47
CA GLU A 163 -0.91 -18.42 11.42
C GLU A 163 -0.57 -19.07 10.08
N GLY A 164 0.02 -20.26 10.12
CA GLY A 164 0.28 -21.09 8.96
C GLY A 164 0.35 -22.57 9.34
N GLU A 165 0.36 -23.45 8.36
CA GLU A 165 0.43 -24.91 8.57
C GLU A 165 1.66 -25.30 9.40
N ARG A 166 2.77 -24.59 9.16
CA ARG A 166 4.10 -24.90 9.71
C ARG A 166 4.73 -23.72 10.44
N ILE A 167 3.97 -22.68 10.81
CA ILE A 167 4.47 -21.50 11.53
C ILE A 167 3.37 -20.83 12.34
N LYS A 168 3.72 -20.39 13.55
CA LYS A 168 2.87 -19.53 14.38
C LYS A 168 3.72 -18.44 15.05
N GLY A 169 3.09 -17.33 15.36
CA GLY A 169 3.77 -16.23 16.03
C GLY A 169 2.92 -15.00 16.24
N THR A 170 3.57 -13.94 16.68
CA THR A 170 2.97 -12.62 16.91
C THR A 170 3.83 -11.53 16.28
N VAL A 171 3.19 -10.49 15.76
CA VAL A 171 3.89 -9.35 15.16
C VAL A 171 4.32 -8.39 16.26
N MET A 172 5.60 -8.02 16.26
CA MET A 172 6.15 -7.02 17.16
C MET A 172 5.66 -5.62 16.76
N SER A 173 5.43 -4.76 17.75
CA SER A 173 5.03 -3.37 17.51
C SER A 173 6.12 -2.57 16.80
N GLY A 174 5.72 -1.54 16.06
CA GLY A 174 6.63 -0.61 15.39
C GLY A 174 6.96 -0.99 13.95
N GLY A 175 6.38 -2.06 13.40
CA GLY A 175 6.49 -2.37 11.98
C GLY A 175 6.04 -1.19 11.11
N LEU A 176 6.68 -1.03 9.95
CA LEU A 176 6.45 0.09 9.04
C LEU A 176 5.99 -0.41 7.68
N ASP A 177 4.98 0.24 7.11
CA ASP A 177 4.58 0.06 5.72
C ASP A 177 4.55 1.43 5.04
N PHE A 178 5.48 1.63 4.11
CA PHE A 178 5.65 2.83 3.33
C PHE A 178 4.98 2.67 1.97
N GLN A 179 3.73 3.12 1.87
CA GLN A 179 2.98 3.12 0.62
C GLN A 179 3.24 4.40 -0.18
N LEU A 180 3.57 4.23 -1.46
CA LEU A 180 3.76 5.32 -2.42
C LEU A 180 2.80 5.14 -3.59
N ASP A 181 1.85 6.04 -3.72
CA ASP A 181 0.96 6.12 -4.88
C ASP A 181 1.52 7.14 -5.88
N ILE A 182 1.78 6.69 -7.10
CA ILE A 182 2.35 7.47 -8.20
C ILE A 182 1.22 8.07 -9.03
N SER A 183 1.45 9.22 -9.65
CA SER A 183 0.43 9.97 -10.40
C SER A 183 -0.21 9.21 -11.56
N ASN A 184 0.43 8.16 -12.08
CA ASN A 184 -0.13 7.29 -13.13
C ASN A 184 -0.94 6.10 -12.58
N GLY A 185 -1.22 6.08 -11.27
CA GLY A 185 -2.02 5.05 -10.59
C GLY A 185 -1.20 3.90 -9.99
N VAL A 186 0.07 3.77 -10.35
CA VAL A 186 0.95 2.73 -9.81
C VAL A 186 1.13 2.91 -8.31
N THR A 187 1.07 1.80 -7.57
CA THR A 187 1.40 1.77 -6.15
C THR A 187 2.70 1.00 -5.96
N GLU A 188 3.56 1.51 -5.09
CA GLU A 188 4.74 0.82 -4.59
C GLU A 188 4.73 0.77 -3.08
N VAL A 189 5.26 -0.31 -2.51
CA VAL A 189 5.30 -0.51 -1.07
C VAL A 189 6.65 -1.04 -0.64
N GLU A 190 7.16 -0.48 0.45
CA GLU A 190 8.17 -1.10 1.29
C GLU A 190 7.52 -1.43 2.63
N GLN A 191 7.51 -2.69 3.04
CA GLN A 191 7.00 -3.11 4.33
C GLN A 191 8.08 -3.80 5.15
N ILE A 192 8.15 -3.49 6.44
CA ILE A 192 9.13 -4.01 7.38
C ILE A 192 8.41 -4.48 8.63
N LEU A 193 8.52 -5.79 8.92
CA LEU A 193 7.91 -6.44 10.07
C LEU A 193 8.95 -7.26 10.84
N VAL A 194 8.75 -7.33 12.15
CA VAL A 194 9.40 -8.34 13.00
C VAL A 194 8.34 -9.20 13.63
N ILE A 195 8.51 -10.51 13.57
CA ILE A 195 7.61 -11.50 14.13
C ILE A 195 8.36 -12.27 15.21
N LYS A 196 7.75 -12.40 16.39
CA LYS A 196 8.17 -13.35 17.40
C LYS A 196 7.46 -14.67 17.17
N THR A 197 8.21 -15.70 16.85
CA THR A 197 7.70 -17.04 16.62
C THR A 197 7.35 -17.73 17.92
N ASP A 198 6.50 -18.75 17.85
CA ASP A 198 6.06 -19.55 19.00
C ASP A 198 7.19 -20.31 19.73
N ASP A 199 8.31 -20.58 19.05
CA ASP A 199 9.54 -21.09 19.66
C ASP A 199 10.40 -20.00 20.34
N GLY A 200 9.87 -18.78 20.47
CA GLY A 200 10.48 -17.66 21.19
C GLY A 200 11.57 -16.91 20.42
N ARG A 201 11.81 -17.26 19.15
CA ARG A 201 12.79 -16.59 18.27
C ARG A 201 12.16 -15.45 17.47
N TYR A 202 12.99 -14.74 16.71
CA TYR A 202 12.54 -13.63 15.86
C TYR A 202 12.75 -13.93 14.38
N MET A 203 11.80 -13.48 13.57
CA MET A 203 11.81 -13.47 12.11
C MET A 203 11.70 -12.02 11.64
N TYR A 204 12.58 -11.63 10.73
CA TYR A 204 12.54 -10.32 10.08
C TYR A 204 12.01 -10.45 8.66
N ILE A 205 11.11 -9.57 8.27
CA ILE A 205 10.53 -9.54 6.92
C ILE A 205 10.66 -8.13 6.38
N ARG A 206 11.35 -7.99 5.23
CA ARG A 206 11.36 -6.77 4.43
C ARG A 206 10.77 -7.07 3.07
N SER A 207 9.60 -6.53 2.79
CA SER A 207 8.87 -6.79 1.54
C SER A 207 8.90 -5.59 0.63
N ALA A 208 9.27 -5.80 -0.62
CA ALA A 208 8.99 -4.87 -1.70
C ALA A 208 7.65 -5.23 -2.32
N GLY A 209 6.86 -4.27 -2.77
CA GLY A 209 5.68 -4.56 -3.57
C GLY A 209 5.41 -3.50 -4.62
N THR A 210 4.70 -3.91 -5.67
CA THR A 210 4.19 -3.02 -6.70
C THR A 210 2.90 -3.54 -7.32
N GLY A 211 2.10 -2.63 -7.87
CA GLY A 211 0.85 -2.90 -8.55
C GLY A 211 0.54 -1.78 -9.54
N LEU A 212 -0.23 -2.10 -10.59
CA LEU A 212 -0.78 -1.04 -11.46
C LEU A 212 -1.72 -0.09 -10.72
N ASN A 213 -2.24 -0.55 -9.59
CA ASN A 213 -3.03 0.16 -8.60
C ASN A 213 -3.07 -0.69 -7.32
N GLN A 214 -3.84 -0.27 -6.32
CA GLN A 214 -3.98 -0.98 -5.06
C GLN A 214 -4.82 -2.28 -5.14
N ASN A 215 -5.58 -2.50 -6.21
CA ASN A 215 -6.46 -3.67 -6.35
C ASN A 215 -5.65 -4.96 -6.61
N ASP A 216 -4.55 -4.86 -7.34
CA ASP A 216 -3.60 -5.97 -7.58
C ASP A 216 -2.18 -5.53 -7.22
N LEU A 217 -1.97 -5.34 -5.92
CA LEU A 217 -0.67 -5.05 -5.33
C LEU A 217 -0.01 -6.36 -4.89
N ARG A 218 1.11 -6.71 -5.53
CA ARG A 218 1.87 -7.92 -5.23
C ARG A 218 3.15 -7.57 -4.51
N MET A 219 3.45 -8.32 -3.48
CA MET A 219 4.62 -8.15 -2.63
C MET A 219 5.57 -9.33 -2.81
N VAL A 220 6.86 -9.09 -2.61
CA VAL A 220 7.93 -10.08 -2.60
C VAL A 220 8.62 -9.93 -1.24
N PRO A 221 8.25 -10.77 -0.26
CA PRO A 221 8.87 -10.76 1.06
C PRO A 221 10.30 -11.32 1.01
N ASP A 222 11.28 -10.53 1.42
CA ASP A 222 12.59 -11.03 1.82
C ASP A 222 12.57 -11.37 3.32
N ILE A 223 12.61 -12.66 3.62
CA ILE A 223 12.45 -13.18 4.98
C ILE A 223 13.79 -13.68 5.51
N GLU A 224 14.17 -13.19 6.68
CA GLU A 224 15.35 -13.60 7.44
C GLU A 224 14.93 -14.29 8.74
N VAL A 225 15.36 -15.54 8.91
CA VAL A 225 15.19 -16.33 10.12
C VAL A 225 16.53 -16.94 10.56
N PRO A 226 16.69 -17.34 11.84
CA PRO A 226 17.92 -18.00 12.29
C PRO A 226 18.20 -19.26 11.46
N LYS A 227 19.42 -19.43 10.95
CA LYS A 227 19.81 -20.61 10.12
C LYS A 227 19.56 -21.92 10.86
N ASN A 228 19.98 -21.98 12.12
CA ASN A 228 19.92 -23.17 12.96
C ASN A 228 18.68 -23.19 13.86
N GLY A 229 17.52 -22.81 13.31
CA GLY A 229 16.24 -22.74 14.02
C GLY A 229 15.14 -23.60 13.40
N THR A 230 14.06 -23.78 14.16
CA THR A 230 12.84 -24.52 13.76
C THR A 230 12.30 -24.03 12.40
N TYR A 231 12.39 -22.73 12.18
CA TYR A 231 11.90 -22.05 10.99
C TYR A 231 12.96 -21.84 9.90
N GLY A 232 14.18 -22.38 10.08
CA GLY A 232 15.33 -22.13 9.18
C GLY A 232 15.07 -22.46 7.69
N TRP A 233 14.11 -23.35 7.41
CA TRP A 233 13.67 -23.69 6.06
C TRP A 233 13.11 -22.48 5.28
N ILE A 234 12.58 -21.47 5.97
CA ILE A 234 12.01 -20.25 5.35
C ILE A 234 13.09 -19.44 4.62
N ASN A 235 14.37 -19.52 5.03
CA ASN A 235 15.43 -18.76 4.37
C ASN A 235 15.63 -19.12 2.88
N ASN A 236 15.18 -20.30 2.45
CA ASN A 236 15.48 -20.84 1.12
C ASN A 236 14.33 -20.72 0.11
N GLY A 237 13.16 -20.24 0.53
CA GLY A 237 12.01 -20.13 -0.36
C GLY A 237 12.02 -18.88 -1.23
N LYS A 238 11.24 -18.94 -2.31
CA LYS A 238 10.84 -17.78 -3.12
C LYS A 238 9.42 -17.43 -2.75
N TYR A 239 9.22 -16.24 -2.22
CA TYR A 239 7.92 -15.84 -1.69
C TYR A 239 7.30 -14.71 -2.48
N VAL A 240 6.00 -14.81 -2.65
CA VAL A 240 5.14 -13.72 -3.12
C VAL A 240 3.98 -13.58 -2.17
N GLY A 241 3.44 -12.38 -2.06
CA GLY A 241 2.36 -12.11 -1.15
C GLY A 241 1.46 -11.01 -1.65
N ARG A 242 0.38 -10.83 -0.90
CA ARG A 242 -0.58 -9.73 -1.10
C ARG A 242 -1.04 -9.25 0.25
N ARG A 243 -1.43 -7.99 0.29
CA ARG A 243 -1.97 -7.35 1.47
C ARG A 243 -3.36 -6.79 1.21
N ILE A 244 -4.18 -6.78 2.24
CA ILE A 244 -5.47 -6.09 2.29
C ILE A 244 -5.36 -5.10 3.44
N VAL A 245 -5.64 -3.83 3.16
CA VAL A 245 -5.53 -2.74 4.12
C VAL A 245 -6.89 -2.09 4.28
N ASP A 246 -7.33 -1.94 5.51
CA ASP A 246 -8.47 -1.10 5.88
C ASP A 246 -7.97 -0.01 6.83
N THR A 247 -7.84 1.20 6.31
CA THR A 247 -7.33 2.35 7.06
C THR A 247 -8.35 2.93 8.03
N VAL A 248 -9.65 2.67 7.81
CA VAL A 248 -10.75 3.09 8.69
C VAL A 248 -10.82 2.15 9.89
N ALA A 249 -10.82 0.84 9.65
CA ALA A 249 -10.78 -0.17 10.70
C ALA A 249 -9.39 -0.33 11.35
N LYS A 250 -8.37 0.32 10.79
CA LYS A 250 -6.96 0.21 11.20
C LYS A 250 -6.49 -1.25 11.24
N THR A 251 -6.76 -1.98 10.17
CA THR A 251 -6.35 -3.39 10.02
C THR A 251 -5.56 -3.61 8.75
N MET A 252 -4.62 -4.55 8.82
CA MET A 252 -3.93 -5.04 7.65
C MET A 252 -3.83 -6.57 7.72
N LYS A 253 -4.20 -7.27 6.65
CA LYS A 253 -3.97 -8.70 6.49
C LYS A 253 -2.94 -8.95 5.39
N ILE A 254 -2.00 -9.84 5.61
CA ILE A 254 -1.04 -10.30 4.60
C ILE A 254 -1.19 -11.80 4.42
N ARG A 255 -1.06 -12.27 3.17
CA ARG A 255 -0.88 -13.68 2.84
C ARG A 255 0.42 -13.86 2.08
N VAL A 256 1.22 -14.84 2.49
CA VAL A 256 2.51 -15.17 1.87
C VAL A 256 2.47 -16.59 1.32
N TYR A 257 2.88 -16.73 0.07
CA TYR A 257 2.86 -17.97 -0.71
C TYR A 257 4.27 -18.32 -1.17
N ASP A 258 4.59 -19.61 -1.11
CA ASP A 258 5.84 -20.18 -1.64
C ASP A 258 5.63 -20.56 -3.10
N ILE A 259 6.45 -19.98 -3.98
CA ILE A 259 6.47 -20.24 -5.42
C ILE A 259 7.77 -20.92 -5.86
N SER A 260 8.55 -21.49 -4.94
CA SER A 260 9.85 -22.10 -5.26
C SER A 260 9.75 -23.23 -6.30
N GLY A 261 8.63 -23.95 -6.32
CA GLY A 261 8.33 -25.01 -7.28
C GLY A 261 7.68 -24.53 -8.59
N ILE A 262 7.49 -23.22 -8.77
CA ILE A 262 6.83 -22.64 -9.94
C ILE A 262 7.89 -22.04 -10.88
N ASP A 263 7.88 -22.48 -12.14
CA ASP A 263 8.64 -21.82 -13.19
C ASP A 263 7.83 -20.64 -13.75
N VAL A 264 8.18 -19.43 -13.32
CA VAL A 264 7.50 -18.19 -13.72
C VAL A 264 7.60 -17.93 -15.23
N LYS A 265 8.59 -18.50 -15.93
CA LYS A 265 8.74 -18.32 -17.38
C LYS A 265 7.58 -18.91 -18.16
N ASN A 266 6.87 -19.90 -17.61
CA ASN A 266 5.68 -20.46 -18.23
C ASN A 266 4.51 -19.45 -18.33
N TYR A 267 4.64 -18.28 -17.70
CA TYR A 267 3.65 -17.22 -17.70
C TYR A 267 4.13 -15.98 -18.47
N SER A 268 5.31 -16.01 -19.12
CA SER A 268 5.90 -14.80 -19.74
C SER A 268 5.07 -14.23 -20.89
N ASP A 269 4.33 -15.10 -21.60
CA ASP A 269 3.45 -14.71 -22.70
C ASP A 269 2.26 -13.87 -22.25
N ASN A 270 1.92 -13.92 -20.95
CA ASN A 270 0.91 -13.07 -20.34
C ASN A 270 1.57 -12.23 -19.24
N SER A 271 2.10 -11.07 -19.61
CA SER A 271 2.80 -10.18 -18.69
C SER A 271 2.36 -8.73 -18.84
N VAL A 272 2.47 -7.99 -17.75
CA VAL A 272 2.07 -6.59 -17.64
C VAL A 272 3.20 -5.83 -16.99
N THR A 273 3.70 -4.80 -17.67
CA THR A 273 4.83 -4.00 -17.17
C THR A 273 4.34 -2.79 -16.38
N VAL A 274 4.84 -2.64 -15.17
CA VAL A 274 4.66 -1.44 -14.35
C VAL A 274 5.54 -0.33 -14.92
N THR A 275 4.90 0.78 -15.33
CA THR A 275 5.58 1.96 -15.86
C THR A 275 5.59 3.09 -14.84
N LYS A 276 6.56 3.99 -14.94
CA LYS A 276 6.62 5.22 -14.14
C LYS A 276 6.79 6.43 -15.05
N PRO A 277 6.20 7.59 -14.70
CA PRO A 277 6.50 8.85 -15.37
C PRO A 277 7.99 9.18 -15.29
N GLU A 278 8.60 9.60 -16.40
CA GLU A 278 10.05 9.84 -16.51
C GLU A 278 10.56 10.96 -15.59
N ASN A 279 9.68 11.90 -15.23
CA ASN A 279 10.00 13.06 -14.40
C ASN A 279 9.92 12.80 -12.89
N ILE A 280 9.57 11.58 -12.47
CA ILE A 280 9.47 11.22 -11.06
C ILE A 280 10.79 10.55 -10.63
N PRO A 281 11.51 11.11 -9.65
CA PRO A 281 12.72 10.48 -9.14
C PRO A 281 12.37 9.11 -8.54
N TYR A 282 13.33 8.19 -8.56
CA TYR A 282 13.11 6.87 -7.97
C TYR A 282 13.18 6.96 -6.45
N GLN A 283 12.19 6.38 -5.77
CA GLN A 283 12.31 6.18 -4.33
C GLN A 283 13.47 5.22 -4.03
N PRO A 284 14.31 5.54 -3.04
CA PRO A 284 15.43 4.69 -2.68
C PRO A 284 14.97 3.44 -1.94
N TRP A 285 15.55 2.29 -2.30
CA TRP A 285 15.43 1.06 -1.52
C TRP A 285 16.38 1.11 -0.32
N ASP A 286 17.66 1.34 -0.56
CA ASP A 286 18.70 1.34 0.47
C ASP A 286 19.08 2.76 0.91
N TYR A 287 19.75 2.85 2.05
CA TYR A 287 20.31 4.11 2.53
C TYR A 287 21.36 4.66 1.56
N ARG A 288 21.46 5.99 1.50
CA ARG A 288 22.45 6.69 0.67
C ARG A 288 23.86 6.44 1.21
N LYS A 289 24.85 6.34 0.32
CA LYS A 289 26.27 6.37 0.70
C LYS A 289 26.87 7.74 0.39
N ALA A 290 27.68 8.25 1.31
CA ALA A 290 28.40 9.50 1.12
C ALA A 290 29.57 9.31 0.15
N ASN A 291 29.86 10.31 -0.68
CA ASN A 291 30.98 10.27 -1.62
C ASN A 291 31.79 11.57 -1.61
N GLY A 292 32.97 11.53 -0.98
CA GLY A 292 33.85 12.69 -0.83
C GLY A 292 33.26 13.79 0.06
N GLU A 293 32.35 13.44 0.95
CA GLU A 293 31.65 14.38 1.83
C GLU A 293 32.30 14.45 3.22
N ARG A 294 32.25 15.63 3.85
CA ARG A 294 32.71 15.88 5.23
C ARG A 294 31.63 16.58 6.07
N LYS A 295 31.67 16.35 7.38
CA LYS A 295 30.75 16.96 8.35
C LYS A 295 30.96 18.48 8.38
N GLY A 296 29.87 19.22 8.14
CA GLY A 296 29.80 20.68 8.23
C GLY A 296 29.26 21.14 9.58
N ASN A 297 28.35 22.13 9.55
CA ASN A 297 27.71 22.64 10.76
C ASN A 297 26.79 21.57 11.36
N VAL A 298 26.62 21.59 12.68
CA VAL A 298 25.57 20.80 13.35
C VAL A 298 24.22 21.27 12.84
N PHE A 299 23.42 20.33 12.37
CA PHE A 299 22.05 20.57 11.92
C PHE A 299 21.06 20.32 13.07
N ILE A 300 21.06 19.11 13.62
CA ILE A 300 20.25 18.70 14.78
C ILE A 300 21.03 17.72 15.65
N THR A 301 20.57 17.55 16.89
CA THR A 301 20.91 16.42 17.76
C THR A 301 19.63 15.72 18.14
N GLU A 302 19.62 14.40 18.02
CA GLU A 302 18.52 13.54 18.45
C GLU A 302 18.95 12.66 19.62
N PHE A 303 18.02 12.46 20.55
CA PHE A 303 18.05 11.38 21.53
C PHE A 303 16.98 10.36 21.12
N VAL A 304 17.40 9.15 20.79
CA VAL A 304 16.54 8.07 20.31
C VAL A 304 16.38 7.05 21.43
N GLN A 305 15.16 6.85 21.89
CA GLN A 305 14.85 5.87 22.93
C GLN A 305 14.71 4.47 22.32
N LEU A 306 15.37 3.49 22.92
CA LEU A 306 15.49 2.14 22.37
C LEU A 306 14.68 1.12 23.19
N GLY A 307 14.06 0.19 22.48
CA GLY A 307 13.40 -0.98 23.08
C GLY A 307 14.37 -2.14 23.32
N GLU A 308 13.82 -3.26 23.76
CA GLU A 308 14.61 -4.48 23.95
C GLU A 308 15.14 -5.04 22.62
N SER A 309 16.35 -5.60 22.66
CA SER A 309 16.99 -6.22 21.51
C SER A 309 16.20 -7.43 21.01
N GLN A 310 15.93 -7.48 19.72
CA GLN A 310 15.27 -8.58 19.01
C GLN A 310 16.30 -9.23 18.09
N SER A 311 17.10 -10.15 18.65
CA SER A 311 18.17 -10.82 17.92
C SER A 311 17.61 -11.96 17.06
N ILE A 312 17.74 -11.84 15.74
CA ILE A 312 17.53 -12.95 14.80
C ILE A 312 18.80 -13.81 14.75
N GLY A 313 19.98 -13.21 14.90
CA GLY A 313 21.25 -13.94 14.83
C GLY A 313 21.65 -14.28 13.39
N GLU A 314 22.47 -15.32 13.23
CA GLU A 314 22.97 -15.75 11.92
C GLU A 314 21.83 -16.23 11.01
N ASN A 315 21.71 -15.62 9.83
CA ASN A 315 20.68 -15.86 8.84
C ASN A 315 21.26 -15.81 7.41
N LYS A 316 20.43 -15.93 6.38
CA LYS A 316 20.88 -15.96 4.97
C LYS A 316 21.63 -14.70 4.50
N ASN A 317 21.39 -13.55 5.15
CA ASN A 317 21.93 -12.24 4.80
C ASN A 317 22.99 -11.72 5.80
N GLY A 318 23.46 -12.57 6.73
CA GLY A 318 24.49 -12.19 7.71
C GLY A 318 24.05 -12.49 9.13
N ASN A 319 24.21 -11.52 10.03
CA ASN A 319 23.83 -11.64 11.44
C ASN A 319 22.98 -10.44 11.84
N ARG A 320 21.66 -10.63 12.02
CA ARG A 320 20.71 -9.53 12.20
C ARG A 320 20.38 -9.34 13.67
N ASN A 321 20.51 -8.09 14.13
CA ASN A 321 19.96 -7.62 15.39
C ASN A 321 19.03 -6.45 15.12
N ILE A 322 17.86 -6.44 15.75
CA ILE A 322 16.89 -5.36 15.59
C ILE A 322 16.66 -4.71 16.94
N ILE A 323 16.78 -3.38 16.99
CA ILE A 323 16.50 -2.60 18.19
C ILE A 323 15.33 -1.66 17.89
N PRO A 324 14.13 -1.91 18.45
CA PRO A 324 12.97 -1.05 18.24
C PRO A 324 13.22 0.38 18.67
N ILE A 325 12.72 1.35 17.91
CA ILE A 325 12.71 2.76 18.31
C ILE A 325 11.37 3.03 18.99
N THR A 326 11.44 3.37 20.28
CA THR A 326 10.25 3.50 21.15
C THR A 326 9.86 4.95 21.42
N GLY A 327 10.66 5.89 20.93
CA GLY A 327 10.41 7.32 21.05
C GLY A 327 11.70 8.12 21.06
N GLY A 328 11.64 9.32 21.64
CA GLY A 328 12.78 10.22 21.72
C GLY A 328 12.43 11.64 21.26
N TYR A 329 13.45 12.46 21.07
CA TYR A 329 13.28 13.86 20.68
C TYR A 329 14.45 14.33 19.82
N VAL A 330 14.17 15.35 19.02
CA VAL A 330 15.10 16.04 18.13
C VAL A 330 15.15 17.50 18.55
N THR A 331 16.36 18.06 18.61
CA THR A 331 16.59 19.47 18.93
C THR A 331 17.61 20.10 17.98
N GLY A 332 17.52 21.42 17.79
CA GLY A 332 18.45 22.18 16.96
C GLY A 332 17.71 23.00 15.90
N SER A 333 18.11 22.86 14.64
CA SER A 333 17.46 23.55 13.53
C SER A 333 16.00 23.11 13.31
N ILE A 334 15.65 21.92 13.81
CA ILE A 334 14.28 21.40 13.86
C ILE A 334 14.08 20.83 15.27
N ASN A 335 12.92 21.10 15.86
CA ASN A 335 12.42 20.42 17.05
C ASN A 335 11.32 19.44 16.64
N ALA A 336 11.39 18.22 17.16
CA ALA A 336 10.43 17.17 16.88
C ALA A 336 10.45 16.12 18.00
N LYS A 337 9.37 15.37 18.13
CA LYS A 337 9.38 14.08 18.83
C LYS A 337 9.68 12.96 17.85
N ILE A 338 10.39 11.95 18.31
CA ILE A 338 10.54 10.68 17.59
C ILE A 338 9.35 9.80 17.94
N LEU A 339 8.68 9.26 16.93
CA LEU A 339 7.52 8.38 17.12
C LEU A 339 7.98 6.97 17.49
N ALA A 340 7.16 6.25 18.25
CA ALA A 340 7.35 4.83 18.58
C ALA A 340 7.04 3.94 17.36
N ALA A 341 7.85 4.08 16.32
CA ALA A 341 7.67 3.44 15.03
C ALA A 341 9.05 3.20 14.37
N GLY A 342 9.21 2.01 13.82
CA GLY A 342 10.47 1.57 13.23
C GLY A 342 11.47 1.02 14.23
N ALA A 343 12.69 0.83 13.74
CA ALA A 343 13.79 0.21 14.47
C ALA A 343 15.13 0.54 13.79
N ASP A 344 16.21 0.18 14.47
CA ASP A 344 17.53 -0.04 13.86
C ASP A 344 17.69 -1.51 13.46
N TYR A 345 17.83 -1.77 12.15
CA TYR A 345 17.89 -3.11 11.54
C TYR A 345 19.33 -3.56 11.27
N GLN A 346 20.15 -3.56 12.32
CA GLN A 346 21.60 -3.79 12.28
C GLN A 346 21.99 -5.12 11.63
N ASN A 347 23.02 -5.09 10.78
CA ASN A 347 23.75 -6.28 10.38
C ASN A 347 25.11 -6.31 11.10
N LEU A 348 25.27 -7.26 12.02
CA LEU A 348 26.45 -7.47 12.85
C LEU A 348 27.55 -8.27 12.12
N SER A 349 27.34 -8.71 10.89
CA SER A 349 28.40 -9.28 10.06
C SER A 349 29.51 -8.26 9.82
N ASN A 350 30.77 -8.70 9.75
CA ASN A 350 31.90 -7.79 9.55
C ASN A 350 32.03 -7.39 8.07
N PRO A 351 32.08 -6.09 7.73
CA PRO A 351 31.93 -4.91 8.61
C PRO A 351 30.47 -4.62 8.98
N MET A 352 30.24 -4.28 10.26
CA MET A 352 28.90 -4.01 10.78
C MET A 352 28.25 -2.81 10.09
N THR A 353 26.95 -2.92 9.82
CA THR A 353 26.13 -1.85 9.24
C THR A 353 24.91 -1.55 10.08
N ILE A 354 24.55 -0.26 10.14
CA ILE A 354 23.31 0.28 10.72
C ILE A 354 22.33 0.57 9.57
N ASP A 355 21.04 0.33 9.81
CA ASP A 355 19.94 0.76 8.94
C ASP A 355 18.76 1.10 9.84
N ALA A 356 18.70 2.34 10.32
CA ALA A 356 17.61 2.84 11.12
C ALA A 356 16.55 3.48 10.23
N ARG A 357 15.30 3.05 10.37
CA ARG A 357 14.14 3.64 9.66
C ARG A 357 13.05 3.94 10.67
N TYR A 358 12.66 5.21 10.75
CA TYR A 358 11.78 5.72 11.80
C TYR A 358 11.14 7.04 11.38
N LEU A 359 10.30 7.59 12.25
CA LEU A 359 9.51 8.78 11.96
C LEU A 359 9.74 9.87 13.01
N TRP A 360 9.88 11.10 12.54
CA TRP A 360 9.75 12.29 13.36
C TRP A 360 8.35 12.89 13.20
N GLN A 361 7.84 13.47 14.29
CA GLN A 361 6.74 14.43 14.24
C GLN A 361 7.23 15.76 14.80
N THR A 362 7.31 16.76 13.94
CA THR A 362 7.69 18.13 14.32
C THR A 362 6.63 18.78 15.22
N ASP A 363 6.99 19.88 15.89
CA ASP A 363 6.10 20.59 16.82
C ASP A 363 4.81 21.12 16.17
N ASP A 364 4.83 21.40 14.86
CA ASP A 364 3.64 21.80 14.09
C ASP A 364 2.92 20.62 13.41
N GLY A 365 3.31 19.38 13.74
CA GLY A 365 2.62 18.16 13.37
C GLY A 365 3.08 17.50 12.07
N GLU A 366 4.05 18.07 11.35
CA GLU A 366 4.61 17.48 10.13
C GLU A 366 5.30 16.14 10.43
N ILE A 367 5.02 15.13 9.60
CA ILE A 367 5.67 13.81 9.66
C ILE A 367 6.83 13.77 8.69
N ILE A 368 8.01 13.38 9.19
CA ILE A 368 9.23 13.22 8.39
C ILE A 368 9.67 11.77 8.52
N ILE A 369 9.85 11.09 7.37
CA ILE A 369 10.49 9.78 7.34
C ILE A 369 11.99 9.99 7.44
N VAL A 370 12.65 9.24 8.32
CA VAL A 370 14.09 9.27 8.51
C VAL A 370 14.66 7.89 8.19
N ARG A 371 15.70 7.87 7.37
CA ARG A 371 16.53 6.69 7.13
C ARG A 371 17.97 7.06 7.46
N ASN A 372 18.57 6.44 8.46
CA ASN A 372 19.97 6.66 8.82
C ASN A 372 20.72 5.34 8.76
N GLY A 373 21.65 5.21 7.81
CA GLY A 373 22.34 3.95 7.59
C GLY A 373 23.77 4.12 7.09
N GLY A 374 24.52 3.03 7.15
CA GLY A 374 25.94 3.00 6.80
C GLY A 374 26.76 2.16 7.77
N GLN A 375 28.09 2.30 7.68
CA GLN A 375 29.01 1.74 8.66
C GLN A 375 29.33 2.79 9.72
N PHE A 376 29.77 2.34 10.89
CA PHE A 376 30.36 3.22 11.89
C PHE A 376 31.46 4.10 11.26
N GLY A 377 31.46 5.38 11.61
CA GLY A 377 32.29 6.42 11.02
C GLY A 377 31.76 7.03 9.71
N SER A 378 30.70 6.46 9.11
CA SER A 378 30.23 6.82 7.76
C SER A 378 28.71 6.84 7.61
N LEU A 379 27.97 7.02 8.70
CA LEU A 379 26.50 7.04 8.71
C LEU A 379 25.94 8.24 7.95
N VAL A 380 24.88 7.98 7.19
CA VAL A 380 24.25 8.94 6.30
C VAL A 380 22.73 8.96 6.52
N PRO A 381 22.19 10.05 7.06
CA PRO A 381 20.76 10.23 7.14
C PRO A 381 20.20 10.78 5.82
N THR A 382 19.01 10.30 5.46
CA THR A 382 18.15 10.85 4.41
C THR A 382 16.74 11.03 4.96
N PHE A 383 16.02 11.94 4.34
CA PHE A 383 14.70 12.36 4.79
C PHE A 383 13.71 12.30 3.63
N GLU A 384 12.45 12.10 3.98
CA GLU A 384 11.34 12.27 3.04
C GLU A 384 10.21 13.01 3.74
N VAL A 385 9.80 14.11 3.13
CA VAL A 385 8.75 15.02 3.62
C VAL A 385 7.95 15.53 2.42
N ARG A 386 6.71 15.97 2.63
CA ARG A 386 5.90 16.55 1.56
C ARG A 386 6.51 17.81 0.96
N LYS A 387 6.29 18.00 -0.34
CA LYS A 387 6.90 19.04 -1.17
C LYS A 387 6.52 20.47 -0.75
N ASP A 388 5.31 20.65 -0.26
CA ASP A 388 4.77 21.96 0.18
C ASP A 388 5.08 22.29 1.65
N SER A 389 5.77 21.40 2.36
CA SER A 389 6.18 21.66 3.75
C SER A 389 7.29 22.71 3.81
N LYS A 390 7.32 23.50 4.90
CA LYS A 390 8.46 24.37 5.23
C LYS A 390 9.75 23.59 5.50
N TYR A 391 9.64 22.28 5.76
CA TYR A 391 10.77 21.38 5.94
C TYR A 391 11.22 20.70 4.63
N SER A 392 10.64 21.05 3.49
CA SER A 392 10.92 20.43 2.17
C SER A 392 12.38 20.50 1.73
N PHE A 393 13.18 21.40 2.30
CA PHE A 393 14.64 21.44 2.10
C PHE A 393 15.33 20.12 2.49
N LEU A 394 14.75 19.33 3.40
CA LEU A 394 15.24 18.01 3.80
C LEU A 394 15.25 16.99 2.65
N ASN A 395 14.38 17.16 1.65
CA ASN A 395 14.31 16.27 0.49
C ASN A 395 15.53 16.40 -0.44
N THR A 396 16.23 17.53 -0.40
CA THR A 396 17.31 17.85 -1.34
C THR A 396 18.67 18.02 -0.66
N ASN A 397 18.68 18.51 0.57
CA ASN A 397 19.92 18.74 1.31
C ASN A 397 20.58 17.42 1.70
N LEU A 398 21.91 17.42 1.71
CA LEU A 398 22.71 16.26 2.10
C LEU A 398 23.21 16.41 3.53
N TYR A 399 23.18 15.31 4.27
CA TYR A 399 23.57 15.26 5.67
C TYR A 399 24.48 14.06 5.94
N LEU A 400 25.24 14.16 7.04
CA LEU A 400 26.04 13.09 7.62
C LEU A 400 25.69 12.94 9.10
N SER A 401 25.86 11.73 9.65
CA SER A 401 25.54 11.42 11.04
C SER A 401 26.81 11.14 11.86
N SER A 402 26.78 11.43 13.17
CA SER A 402 27.69 10.80 14.13
C SER A 402 27.35 9.33 14.27
N ASP A 403 28.27 8.56 14.85
CA ASP A 403 27.92 7.25 15.38
C ASP A 403 27.01 7.40 16.60
N PRO A 404 26.17 6.39 16.91
CA PRO A 404 25.35 6.40 18.11
C PRO A 404 26.23 6.40 19.37
N SER A 405 26.02 7.39 20.24
CA SER A 405 26.63 7.44 21.57
C SER A 405 25.63 6.96 22.62
N MET A 406 25.99 5.95 23.41
CA MET A 406 25.10 5.35 24.40
C MET A 406 24.72 6.33 25.51
N GLY A 407 23.43 6.41 25.81
CA GLY A 407 22.85 7.10 26.96
C GLY A 407 21.96 6.17 27.79
N ALA A 408 21.38 6.67 28.88
CA ALA A 408 20.45 5.90 29.69
C ALA A 408 19.17 5.59 28.90
N GLY A 409 18.99 4.33 28.48
CA GLY A 409 17.79 3.86 27.77
C GLY A 409 17.70 4.25 26.28
N GLY A 410 18.76 4.79 25.69
CA GLY A 410 18.76 5.26 24.31
C GLY A 410 20.13 5.63 23.78
N VAL A 411 20.16 6.26 22.61
CA VAL A 411 21.39 6.78 21.99
C VAL A 411 21.24 8.23 21.61
N THR A 412 22.34 8.99 21.69
CA THR A 412 22.43 10.34 21.16
C THR A 412 23.15 10.31 19.82
N ILE A 413 22.57 10.97 18.82
CA ILE A 413 23.12 11.08 17.47
C ILE A 413 23.08 12.55 17.04
N THR A 414 24.13 13.04 16.40
CA THR A 414 24.19 14.39 15.84
C THR A 414 24.25 14.32 14.32
N PHE A 415 23.36 15.06 13.66
CA PHE A 415 23.39 15.22 12.21
C PHE A 415 24.06 16.53 11.83
N TYR A 416 24.82 16.48 10.75
CA TYR A 416 25.60 17.59 10.23
C TYR A 416 25.20 17.86 8.79
N GLU A 417 25.20 19.12 8.39
CA GLU A 417 25.18 19.49 6.97
C GLU A 417 26.38 18.83 6.27
N SER A 418 26.15 18.25 5.10
CA SER A 418 27.21 17.67 4.29
C SER A 418 27.92 18.73 3.45
N ARG A 419 29.25 18.68 3.39
CA ARG A 419 30.09 19.54 2.54
C ARG A 419 30.98 18.68 1.64
N LYS A 420 31.18 19.10 0.40
CA LYS A 420 32.22 18.53 -0.49
C LYS A 420 33.54 19.30 -0.31
#